data_AF-A0A2V9PJM7-F1
#
_entry.id   AF-A0A2V9PJM7-F1
#
_cell.length_a   1.000
_cell.length_b   1.000
_cell.length_c   1.000
_cell.angle_alpha   90.00
_cell.angle_beta   90.00
_cell.angle_gamma   90.00
#
_symmetry.space_group_name_H-M   'P 1'
#
loop_
_entity.id
_entity.type
_entity.pdbx_description
1 polymer ?
#
loop_
_entity_poly.entity_id
_entity_poly.type
_entity_poly.pdbx_seq_one_letter_code
_entity_poly.pdbx_strand_id
1 'polypeptide(L)'
;MHWKIDEATSRAAIKYPIAIKHSSPIGPFSGRSFNVRNWDHRVIQPSAWDGVLRSDPDQIIRQFRNQRYTQGLAMVASWGTMWRQPDAIWGDRKLETIEAVLRDCAESIRKSESIADSWTVLHDQLSWTAVLISKTLHFLCLSLGIDHNPPVPIDGAVIRQRVWPAFRDSIPFHERPENWEGNTFAAYSRYMSAILAWANQRHWSTAEVERTISLEFQPDWNRFCS
;
A
#
# COMPACT_ATOMS: atom_id res chain seq x y z
N MET A 1 3.04 -10.57 -10.94
CA MET A 1 1.73 -10.24 -10.32
C MET A 1 0.67 -10.15 -11.41
N HIS A 2 -0.43 -10.90 -11.24
CA HIS A 2 -1.59 -10.90 -12.12
C HIS A 2 -2.60 -9.84 -11.70
N TRP A 3 -2.67 -8.75 -12.47
CA TRP A 3 -3.60 -7.65 -12.23
C TRP A 3 -4.87 -7.79 -13.06
N LYS A 4 -6.02 -7.52 -12.44
CA LYS A 4 -7.26 -7.26 -13.18
C LYS A 4 -7.21 -5.84 -13.72
N ILE A 5 -6.75 -5.68 -14.95
CA ILE A 5 -6.63 -4.37 -15.59
C ILE A 5 -8.02 -3.80 -15.87
N ASP A 6 -8.24 -2.55 -15.43
CA ASP A 6 -9.37 -1.75 -15.86
C ASP A 6 -9.01 -1.05 -17.17
N GLU A 7 -9.57 -1.56 -18.26
CA GLU A 7 -9.25 -1.10 -19.62
C GLU A 7 -9.55 0.39 -19.84
N ALA A 8 -10.63 0.91 -19.25
CA ALA A 8 -10.98 2.31 -19.37
C ALA A 8 -9.93 3.21 -18.68
N THR A 9 -9.55 2.87 -17.45
CA THR A 9 -8.51 3.61 -16.71
C THR A 9 -7.14 3.48 -17.36
N SER A 10 -6.77 2.30 -17.83
CA SER A 10 -5.49 2.06 -18.53
C SER A 10 -5.38 2.93 -19.79
N ARG A 11 -6.40 2.91 -20.67
CA ARG A 11 -6.43 3.76 -21.86
C ARG A 11 -6.35 5.25 -21.53
N ALA A 12 -7.13 5.70 -20.53
CA ALA A 12 -7.11 7.08 -20.10
C ALA A 12 -5.74 7.49 -19.55
N ALA A 13 -5.10 6.63 -18.75
CA ALA A 13 -3.78 6.88 -18.17
C ALA A 13 -2.67 6.93 -19.23
N ILE A 14 -2.79 6.12 -20.29
CA ILE A 14 -1.86 6.17 -21.44
C ILE A 14 -2.04 7.47 -22.22
N LYS A 15 -3.28 7.85 -22.53
CA LYS A 15 -3.60 9.02 -23.37
C LYS A 15 -3.38 10.35 -22.65
N TYR A 16 -3.67 10.39 -21.35
CA TYR A 16 -3.62 11.59 -20.51
C TYR A 16 -2.76 11.31 -19.25
N PRO A 17 -1.44 11.10 -19.42
CA PRO A 17 -0.59 10.74 -18.29
C PRO A 17 -0.54 11.86 -17.26
N ILE A 18 -0.48 11.49 -15.97
CA ILE A 18 -0.29 12.48 -14.92
C ILE A 18 1.08 13.16 -15.08
N ALA A 19 1.10 14.48 -14.92
CA ALA A 19 2.33 15.25 -15.00
C ALA A 19 3.20 15.02 -13.76
N ILE A 20 4.19 14.13 -13.87
CA ILE A 20 5.26 13.94 -12.87
C ILE A 20 6.44 14.85 -13.25
N LYS A 21 6.77 15.80 -12.38
CA LYS A 21 7.84 16.80 -12.62
C LYS A 21 9.24 16.23 -12.49
N HIS A 22 9.45 15.25 -11.61
CA HIS A 22 10.77 14.64 -11.45
C HIS A 22 11.17 13.85 -12.70
N SER A 23 12.44 14.00 -13.11
CA SER A 23 13.06 13.26 -14.21
C SER A 23 13.61 11.90 -13.79
N SER A 24 13.80 11.68 -12.48
CA SER A 24 14.27 10.43 -11.88
C SER A 24 13.35 10.01 -10.73
N PRO A 25 13.20 8.70 -10.47
CA PRO A 25 12.29 8.22 -9.45
C PRO A 25 12.78 8.57 -8.04
N ILE A 26 11.83 8.82 -7.13
CA ILE A 26 12.12 8.98 -5.70
C ILE A 26 12.48 7.62 -5.09
N GLY A 27 13.57 7.60 -4.32
CA GLY A 27 14.07 6.42 -3.61
C GLY A 27 13.16 5.95 -2.46
N PRO A 28 13.44 4.77 -1.87
CA PRO A 28 12.66 4.24 -0.75
C PRO A 28 12.73 5.13 0.50
N PHE A 29 11.66 5.08 1.29
CA PHE A 29 11.63 5.73 2.61
C PHE A 29 12.73 5.14 3.52
N SER A 30 13.56 6.00 4.10
CA SER A 30 14.71 5.62 4.96
C SER A 30 14.33 5.08 6.34
N GLY A 31 13.04 4.98 6.62
CA GLY A 31 12.52 4.49 7.89
C GLY A 31 12.41 5.56 8.97
N ARG A 32 11.71 5.18 10.04
CA ARG A 32 11.62 5.94 11.29
C ARG A 32 11.86 5.02 12.48
N SER A 33 12.25 5.58 13.61
CA SER A 33 12.46 4.84 14.85
C SER A 33 11.22 4.05 15.25
N PHE A 34 11.40 2.78 15.64
CA PHE A 34 10.32 1.90 16.08
C PHE A 34 10.43 1.63 17.58
N ASN A 35 9.45 2.06 18.36
CA ASN A 35 9.43 1.87 19.81
C ASN A 35 8.72 0.58 20.19
N VAL A 36 9.48 -0.47 20.48
CA VAL A 36 8.98 -1.81 20.87
C VAL A 36 7.93 -1.75 21.97
N ARG A 37 8.12 -0.93 23.00
CA ARG A 37 7.20 -0.83 24.14
C ARG A 37 5.78 -0.43 23.72
N ASN A 38 5.67 0.34 22.63
CA ASN A 38 4.38 0.78 22.10
C ASN A 38 3.70 -0.27 21.21
N TRP A 39 4.41 -1.32 20.80
CA TRP A 39 3.94 -2.30 19.82
C TRP A 39 3.91 -3.74 20.33
N ASP A 40 4.60 -4.07 21.42
CA ASP A 40 4.68 -5.44 21.95
C ASP A 40 3.30 -6.04 22.26
N HIS A 41 2.40 -5.26 22.86
CA HIS A 41 1.04 -5.72 23.16
C HIS A 41 0.15 -5.89 21.90
N ARG A 42 0.68 -5.60 20.70
CA ARG A 42 -0.03 -5.64 19.41
C ARG A 42 0.45 -6.76 18.50
N VAL A 43 1.29 -7.65 19.01
CA VAL A 43 1.85 -8.80 18.28
C VAL A 43 1.75 -10.09 19.08
N ILE A 44 1.76 -11.23 18.39
CA ILE A 44 1.77 -12.55 19.02
C ILE A 44 2.95 -12.68 19.98
N GLN A 45 2.67 -13.25 21.15
CA GLN A 45 3.64 -13.46 22.22
C GLN A 45 4.17 -14.90 22.24
N PRO A 46 5.45 -15.11 22.61
CA PRO A 46 6.44 -14.09 22.93
C PRO A 46 6.90 -13.32 21.69
N SER A 47 7.03 -11.99 21.80
CA SER A 47 7.53 -11.17 20.71
C SER A 47 9.04 -11.37 20.51
N ALA A 48 9.44 -11.67 19.27
CA ALA A 48 10.85 -11.76 18.88
C ALA A 48 11.18 -10.62 17.91
N TRP A 49 11.89 -9.61 18.42
CA TRP A 49 12.42 -8.50 17.63
C TRP A 49 13.93 -8.59 17.51
N ASP A 50 14.46 -8.41 16.31
CA ASP A 50 15.89 -8.56 16.06
C ASP A 50 16.55 -7.20 15.76
N GLY A 51 17.57 -6.85 16.55
CA GLY A 51 18.45 -5.70 16.30
C GLY A 51 17.80 -4.34 16.54
N VAL A 52 18.39 -3.30 15.95
CA VAL A 52 17.89 -1.91 16.03
C VAL A 52 16.71 -1.75 15.09
N LEU A 53 15.52 -1.58 15.67
CA LEU A 53 14.28 -1.56 14.89
C LEU A 53 13.99 -0.19 14.28
N ARG A 54 13.71 -0.21 12.98
CA ARG A 54 13.22 0.94 12.22
C ARG A 54 12.08 0.49 11.34
N SER A 55 11.02 1.29 11.25
CA SER A 55 9.92 1.07 10.31
C SER A 55 10.32 1.50 8.91
N ASP A 56 11.28 0.78 8.33
CA ASP A 56 11.71 0.89 6.94
C ASP A 56 11.22 -0.33 6.11
N PRO A 57 11.20 -0.22 4.77
CA PRO A 57 10.79 -1.32 3.91
C PRO A 57 11.52 -2.64 4.16
N ASP A 58 12.85 -2.61 4.33
CA ASP A 58 13.67 -3.82 4.44
C ASP A 58 13.36 -4.61 5.72
N GLN A 59 13.17 -3.91 6.84
CA GLN A 59 12.80 -4.56 8.09
C GLN A 59 11.36 -5.09 8.06
N ILE A 60 10.41 -4.36 7.48
CA ILE A 60 9.02 -4.84 7.33
C ILE A 60 9.00 -6.13 6.50
N ILE A 61 9.66 -6.10 5.33
CA ILE A 61 9.77 -7.24 4.41
C ILE A 61 10.40 -8.44 5.14
N ARG A 62 11.44 -8.20 5.96
CA ARG A 62 12.10 -9.25 6.74
C ARG A 62 11.18 -9.91 7.76
N GLN A 63 10.34 -9.14 8.46
CA GLN A 63 9.38 -9.73 9.42
C GLN A 63 8.39 -10.64 8.70
N PHE A 64 7.78 -10.19 7.59
CA PHE A 64 6.87 -11.03 6.82
C PHE A 64 7.56 -12.26 6.23
N ARG A 65 8.78 -12.12 5.72
CA ARG A 65 9.57 -13.23 5.19
C ARG A 65 9.86 -14.30 6.25
N ASN A 66 10.06 -13.88 7.50
CA ASN A 66 10.27 -14.75 8.64
C ASN A 66 8.94 -15.28 9.24
N GLN A 67 7.81 -15.09 8.56
CA GLN A 67 6.48 -15.50 9.01
C GLN A 67 6.06 -14.90 10.36
N ARG A 68 6.56 -13.69 10.66
CA ARG A 68 6.21 -12.89 11.84
C ARG A 68 5.19 -11.83 11.42
N TYR A 69 3.96 -12.26 11.13
CA TYR A 69 3.01 -11.44 10.37
C TYR A 69 2.49 -10.24 11.17
N THR A 70 2.17 -10.43 12.45
CA THR A 70 1.74 -9.34 13.34
C THR A 70 2.87 -8.34 13.63
N GLN A 71 4.13 -8.79 13.68
CA GLN A 71 5.31 -7.92 13.76
C GLN A 71 5.45 -7.07 12.49
N GLY A 72 5.35 -7.71 11.31
CA GLY A 72 5.31 -7.02 10.02
C GLY A 72 4.21 -5.96 10.00
N LEU A 73 2.98 -6.33 10.40
CA LEU A 73 1.84 -5.41 10.48
C LEU A 73 2.08 -4.23 11.41
N ALA A 74 2.66 -4.45 12.60
CA ALA A 74 2.97 -3.35 13.53
C ALA A 74 3.97 -2.36 12.90
N MET A 75 4.97 -2.87 12.17
CA MET A 75 5.93 -2.02 11.45
C MET A 75 5.28 -1.30 10.25
N VAL A 76 4.35 -1.94 9.53
CA VAL A 76 3.51 -1.29 8.49
C VAL A 76 2.69 -0.15 9.07
N ALA A 77 2.06 -0.36 10.23
CA ALA A 77 1.27 0.66 10.92
C ALA A 77 2.12 1.85 11.37
N SER A 78 3.32 1.59 11.88
CA SER A 78 4.29 2.62 12.23
C SER A 78 4.76 3.40 10.99
N TRP A 79 5.13 2.69 9.92
CA TRP A 79 5.58 3.26 8.64
C TRP A 79 4.51 4.17 8.02
N GLY A 80 3.26 3.69 7.96
CA GLY A 80 2.12 4.41 7.41
C GLY A 80 1.55 5.48 8.33
N THR A 81 2.13 5.74 9.50
CA THR A 81 1.59 6.67 10.51
C THR A 81 0.17 6.31 10.96
N MET A 82 -0.21 5.04 10.87
CA MET A 82 -1.55 4.54 11.21
C MET A 82 -1.72 4.29 12.73
N TRP A 83 -0.68 4.57 13.52
CA TRP A 83 -0.73 4.51 14.99
C TRP A 83 -1.77 5.45 15.62
N ARG A 84 -2.28 6.44 14.88
CA ARG A 84 -3.32 7.38 15.32
C ARG A 84 -4.71 6.73 15.42
N GLN A 85 -4.94 5.61 14.75
CA GLN A 85 -6.22 4.88 14.75
C GLN A 85 -5.97 3.38 14.98
N PRO A 86 -5.49 3.00 16.18
CA PRO A 86 -5.13 1.61 16.46
C PRO A 86 -6.33 0.65 16.37
N ASP A 87 -7.53 1.12 16.72
CA ASP A 87 -8.74 0.29 16.72
C ASP A 87 -9.19 -0.13 15.30
N ALA A 88 -8.80 0.67 14.29
CA ALA A 88 -9.03 0.33 12.89
C ALA A 88 -8.15 -0.84 12.42
N ILE A 89 -7.04 -1.12 13.11
CA ILE A 89 -6.13 -2.22 12.81
C ILE A 89 -6.41 -3.41 13.73
N TRP A 90 -6.33 -3.20 15.05
CA TRP A 90 -6.50 -4.24 16.07
C TRP A 90 -7.95 -4.27 16.56
N GLY A 91 -8.43 -3.20 17.21
CA GLY A 91 -9.77 -3.17 17.80
C GLY A 91 -10.01 -4.40 18.69
N ASP A 92 -11.21 -4.99 18.62
CA ASP A 92 -11.56 -6.19 19.39
C ASP A 92 -11.06 -7.52 18.77
N ARG A 93 -10.23 -7.45 17.73
CA ARG A 93 -9.76 -8.64 17.01
C ARG A 93 -8.66 -9.33 17.82
N LYS A 94 -8.74 -10.66 17.87
CA LYS A 94 -7.66 -11.48 18.44
C LYS A 94 -6.43 -11.43 17.55
N LEU A 95 -5.25 -11.31 18.16
CA LEU A 95 -3.98 -11.27 17.44
C LEU A 95 -3.75 -12.56 16.64
N GLU A 96 -4.22 -13.69 17.17
CA GLU A 96 -4.15 -15.01 16.53
C GLU A 96 -4.97 -15.05 15.23
N THR A 97 -6.12 -14.37 15.22
CA THR A 97 -6.96 -14.25 14.03
C THR A 97 -6.25 -13.41 12.96
N ILE A 98 -5.66 -12.27 13.35
CA ILE A 98 -4.90 -11.43 12.41
C ILE A 98 -3.71 -12.20 11.84
N GLU A 99 -2.93 -12.89 12.69
CA GLU A 99 -1.77 -13.69 12.28
C GLU A 99 -2.17 -14.80 11.31
N ALA A 100 -3.25 -15.54 11.60
CA ALA A 100 -3.77 -16.60 10.74
C ALA A 100 -4.21 -16.05 9.38
N VAL A 101 -5.02 -14.97 9.37
CA VAL A 101 -5.49 -14.34 8.13
C VAL A 101 -4.34 -13.85 7.26
N LEU A 102 -3.31 -13.21 7.84
CA LEU A 102 -2.16 -12.72 7.09
C LEU A 102 -1.32 -13.87 6.51
N ARG A 103 -1.17 -14.97 7.25
CA ARG A 103 -0.54 -16.20 6.75
C ARG A 103 -1.31 -16.80 5.58
N ASP A 104 -2.63 -16.90 5.69
CA ASP A 104 -3.49 -17.42 4.61
C ASP A 104 -3.41 -16.54 3.36
N CYS A 105 -3.35 -15.21 3.54
CA CYS A 105 -3.10 -14.27 2.43
C CYS A 105 -1.74 -14.55 1.77
N ALA A 106 -0.68 -14.75 2.56
CA ALA A 106 0.66 -15.04 2.04
C ALA A 106 0.68 -16.33 1.19
N GLU A 107 -0.02 -17.37 1.65
CA GLU A 107 -0.16 -18.62 0.91
C GLU A 107 -1.00 -18.48 -0.36
N SER A 108 -2.13 -17.76 -0.29
CA SER A 108 -3.00 -17.47 -1.42
C SER A 108 -2.24 -16.70 -2.52
N ILE A 109 -1.49 -15.66 -2.15
CA ILE A 109 -0.69 -14.86 -3.08
C ILE A 109 0.41 -15.70 -3.72
N ARG A 110 1.11 -16.53 -2.93
CA ARG A 110 2.17 -17.41 -3.46
C ARG A 110 1.65 -18.39 -4.51
N LYS A 111 0.42 -18.88 -4.35
CA LYS A 111 -0.20 -19.85 -5.28
C LYS A 111 -0.79 -19.19 -6.53
N SER A 112 -1.41 -18.02 -6.38
CA SER A 112 -2.18 -17.36 -7.46
C SER A 112 -1.42 -16.25 -8.18
N GLU A 113 -0.35 -15.73 -7.57
CA GLU A 113 0.32 -14.49 -7.94
C GLU A 113 -0.66 -13.31 -8.09
N SER A 114 -1.72 -13.29 -7.29
CA SER A 114 -2.74 -12.25 -7.25
C SER A 114 -3.08 -11.90 -5.81
N ILE A 115 -3.56 -10.68 -5.59
CA ILE A 115 -4.01 -10.21 -4.28
C ILE A 115 -5.54 -10.14 -4.15
N ALA A 116 -6.30 -10.53 -5.19
CA ALA A 116 -7.75 -10.35 -5.21
C ALA A 116 -8.44 -11.08 -4.03
N ASP A 117 -8.10 -12.35 -3.80
CA ASP A 117 -8.66 -13.14 -2.70
C ASP A 117 -8.21 -12.60 -1.35
N SER A 118 -6.93 -12.24 -1.24
CA SER A 118 -6.38 -11.64 -0.02
C SER A 118 -7.05 -10.30 0.32
N TRP A 119 -7.38 -9.49 -0.69
CA TRP A 119 -8.13 -8.25 -0.49
C TRP A 119 -9.50 -8.52 0.12
N THR A 120 -10.24 -9.47 -0.44
CA THR A 120 -11.56 -9.87 0.05
C THR A 120 -11.49 -10.39 1.47
N VAL A 121 -10.54 -11.29 1.78
CA VAL A 121 -10.37 -11.85 3.12
C VAL A 121 -10.04 -10.75 4.15
N LEU A 122 -9.10 -9.85 3.85
CA LEU A 122 -8.75 -8.76 4.76
C LEU A 122 -9.89 -7.76 4.96
N HIS A 123 -10.68 -7.52 3.91
CA HIS A 123 -11.86 -6.69 3.99
C HIS A 123 -12.95 -7.35 4.86
N ASP A 124 -13.31 -8.59 4.57
CA ASP A 124 -14.49 -9.22 5.16
C ASP A 124 -14.22 -9.75 6.57
N GLN A 125 -13.04 -10.33 6.82
CA GLN A 125 -12.72 -10.93 8.11
C GLN A 125 -12.11 -9.93 9.09
N LEU A 126 -11.35 -8.96 8.59
CA LEU A 126 -10.71 -7.96 9.46
C LEU A 126 -11.37 -6.58 9.36
N SER A 127 -12.35 -6.37 8.49
CA SER A 127 -13.00 -5.05 8.30
C SER A 127 -11.98 -3.92 8.07
N TRP A 128 -10.87 -4.25 7.41
CA TRP A 128 -9.80 -3.28 7.17
C TRP A 128 -10.14 -2.37 5.99
N THR A 129 -9.59 -1.16 6.05
CA THR A 129 -9.72 -0.18 4.96
C THR A 129 -8.73 -0.47 3.85
N ALA A 130 -9.00 0.03 2.64
CA ALA A 130 -8.17 -0.11 1.46
C ALA A 130 -6.76 0.49 1.67
N VAL A 131 -6.65 1.51 2.50
CA VAL A 131 -5.37 2.10 2.92
C VAL A 131 -4.55 1.07 3.67
N LEU A 132 -5.14 0.42 4.68
CA LEU A 132 -4.45 -0.60 5.47
C LEU A 132 -4.16 -1.86 4.64
N ILE A 133 -5.15 -2.33 3.89
CA ILE A 133 -5.04 -3.51 3.01
C ILE A 133 -3.92 -3.31 1.99
N SER A 134 -3.93 -2.21 1.23
CA SER A 134 -2.91 -1.96 0.19
C SER A 134 -1.50 -1.84 0.76
N LYS A 135 -1.33 -1.18 1.92
CA LYS A 135 -0.02 -1.05 2.59
C LYS A 135 0.48 -2.41 3.08
N THR A 136 -0.38 -3.20 3.72
CA THR A 136 0.00 -4.53 4.20
C THR A 136 0.33 -5.46 3.04
N LEU A 137 -0.50 -5.48 2.00
CA LEU A 137 -0.29 -6.33 0.81
C LEU A 137 0.94 -5.91 0.00
N HIS A 138 1.26 -4.61 -0.08
CA HIS A 138 2.50 -4.13 -0.68
C HIS A 138 3.73 -4.83 -0.08
N PHE A 139 3.90 -4.75 1.24
CA PHE A 139 5.06 -5.34 1.89
C PHE A 139 4.99 -6.86 1.94
N LEU A 140 3.79 -7.45 2.08
CA LEU A 140 3.62 -8.90 2.03
C LEU A 140 4.06 -9.46 0.66
N CYS A 141 3.64 -8.85 -0.44
CA CYS A 141 4.03 -9.27 -1.79
C CYS A 141 5.55 -9.15 -2.01
N LEU A 142 6.17 -8.05 -1.58
CA LEU A 142 7.63 -7.88 -1.64
C LEU A 142 8.37 -8.94 -0.81
N SER A 143 7.82 -9.33 0.35
CA SER A 143 8.41 -10.40 1.18
C SER A 143 8.39 -11.78 0.52
N LEU A 144 7.42 -12.01 -0.37
CA LEU A 144 7.27 -13.22 -1.18
C LEU A 144 8.12 -13.20 -2.46
N GLY A 145 8.90 -12.14 -2.71
CA GLY A 145 9.73 -12.00 -3.90
C GLY A 145 8.98 -11.48 -5.13
N ILE A 146 7.78 -10.92 -4.96
CA ILE A 146 7.03 -10.31 -6.06
C ILE A 146 7.48 -8.85 -6.21
N ASP A 147 8.56 -8.65 -6.95
CA ASP A 147 9.19 -7.34 -7.20
C ASP A 147 8.82 -6.74 -8.57
N HIS A 148 8.33 -7.56 -9.51
CA HIS A 148 7.78 -7.08 -10.76
C HIS A 148 6.32 -6.64 -10.60
N ASN A 149 6.11 -5.32 -10.68
CA ASN A 149 4.80 -4.66 -10.55
C ASN A 149 4.03 -5.03 -9.27
N PRO A 150 4.64 -4.85 -8.08
CA PRO A 150 3.95 -5.11 -6.82
C PRO A 150 2.74 -4.18 -6.65
N PRO A 151 1.76 -4.57 -5.81
CA PRO A 151 0.74 -3.64 -5.32
C PRO A 151 1.43 -2.45 -4.71
N VAL A 152 0.94 -1.25 -4.99
CA VAL A 152 1.46 -0.04 -4.34
C VAL A 152 0.49 0.48 -3.28
N PRO A 153 0.99 1.07 -2.19
CA PRO A 153 0.15 1.69 -1.17
C PRO A 153 -0.83 2.71 -1.76
N ILE A 154 -2.03 2.78 -1.20
CA ILE A 154 -2.90 3.94 -1.38
C ILE A 154 -2.88 4.81 -0.11
N ASP A 155 -2.76 6.11 -0.31
CA ASP A 155 -2.92 7.11 0.75
C ASP A 155 -4.19 7.92 0.47
N GLY A 156 -5.11 7.97 1.43
CA GLY A 156 -6.38 8.66 1.26
C GLY A 156 -6.23 10.18 1.09
N ALA A 157 -5.29 10.80 1.80
CA ALA A 157 -5.10 12.25 1.76
C ALA A 157 -4.32 12.69 0.51
N VAL A 158 -3.46 11.82 -0.03
CA VAL A 158 -2.65 12.13 -1.21
C VAL A 158 -3.29 11.58 -2.48
N ILE A 159 -3.42 10.26 -2.58
CA ILE A 159 -3.84 9.60 -3.83
C ILE A 159 -5.30 9.93 -4.15
N ARG A 160 -6.20 9.77 -3.18
CA ARG A 160 -7.63 9.95 -3.42
C ARG A 160 -8.04 11.42 -3.49
N GLN A 161 -7.55 12.24 -2.57
CA GLN A 161 -7.96 13.64 -2.48
C GLN A 161 -7.22 14.59 -3.43
N ARG A 162 -6.06 14.20 -3.98
CA ARG A 162 -5.24 15.09 -4.82
C ARG A 162 -4.85 14.49 -6.16
N VAL A 163 -4.26 13.30 -6.17
CA VAL A 163 -3.80 12.65 -7.42
C VAL A 163 -4.97 12.29 -8.32
N TRP A 164 -6.01 11.64 -7.77
CA TRP A 164 -7.18 11.23 -8.54
C TRP A 164 -7.89 12.44 -9.18
N PRO A 165 -8.25 13.53 -8.45
CA PRO A 165 -8.82 14.72 -9.06
C PRO A 165 -7.92 15.31 -10.15
N ALA A 166 -6.60 15.43 -9.92
CA ALA A 166 -5.68 15.99 -10.91
C ALA A 166 -5.65 15.17 -12.20
N PHE A 167 -5.59 13.84 -12.09
CA PHE A 167 -5.66 12.95 -13.25
C PHE A 167 -7.02 13.04 -13.93
N ARG A 168 -8.12 12.90 -13.19
CA ARG A 168 -9.48 12.97 -13.72
C ARG A 168 -9.76 14.29 -14.46
N ASP A 169 -9.30 15.40 -13.90
CA ASP A 169 -9.62 16.73 -14.42
C ASP A 169 -8.82 17.07 -15.69
N SER A 170 -7.69 16.38 -15.93
CA SER A 170 -6.99 16.43 -17.22
C SER A 170 -7.67 15.65 -18.35
N ILE A 171 -8.68 14.82 -18.04
CA ILE A 171 -9.37 13.96 -19.01
C ILE A 171 -10.68 14.62 -19.47
N PRO A 172 -10.99 14.66 -20.77
CA PRO A 172 -12.30 15.09 -21.29
C PRO A 172 -13.44 14.30 -20.64
N PHE A 173 -14.56 14.98 -20.33
CA PHE A 173 -15.66 14.41 -19.53
C PHE A 173 -16.15 13.04 -20.02
N HIS A 174 -16.26 12.83 -21.33
CA HIS A 174 -16.76 11.61 -21.96
C HIS A 174 -15.74 10.44 -21.98
N GLU A 175 -14.48 10.69 -21.60
CA GLU A 175 -13.41 9.69 -21.53
C GLU A 175 -13.00 9.37 -20.09
N ARG A 176 -13.62 10.01 -19.09
CA ARG A 176 -13.23 9.86 -17.68
C ARG A 176 -13.54 8.44 -17.19
N PRO A 177 -12.57 7.73 -16.60
CA PRO A 177 -12.83 6.44 -15.99
C PRO A 177 -13.60 6.60 -14.67
N GLU A 178 -14.09 5.49 -14.14
CA GLU A 178 -14.72 5.44 -12.82
C GLU A 178 -13.70 5.77 -11.70
N ASN A 179 -14.21 6.24 -10.57
CA ASN A 179 -13.38 6.80 -9.50
C ASN A 179 -12.50 5.77 -8.77
N TRP A 180 -11.45 6.23 -8.08
CA TRP A 180 -10.61 5.35 -7.25
C TRP A 180 -11.09 5.27 -5.79
N GLU A 181 -12.29 5.79 -5.52
CA GLU A 181 -12.85 5.90 -4.17
C GLU A 181 -13.47 4.58 -3.69
N GLY A 182 -13.58 4.47 -2.37
CA GLY A 182 -14.23 3.32 -1.71
C GLY A 182 -13.27 2.25 -1.21
N ASN A 183 -13.83 1.13 -0.75
CA ASN A 183 -13.09 0.05 -0.09
C ASN A 183 -12.91 -1.21 -0.95
N THR A 184 -13.32 -1.17 -2.21
CA THR A 184 -13.42 -2.34 -3.08
C THR A 184 -12.13 -2.63 -3.83
N PHE A 185 -11.90 -3.91 -4.14
CA PHE A 185 -10.79 -4.32 -4.99
C PHE A 185 -10.87 -3.72 -6.40
N ALA A 186 -12.09 -3.48 -6.92
CA ALA A 186 -12.30 -2.85 -8.22
C ALA A 186 -11.78 -1.40 -8.24
N ALA A 187 -12.09 -0.60 -7.22
CA ALA A 187 -11.58 0.77 -7.11
C ALA A 187 -10.05 0.79 -7.02
N TYR A 188 -9.46 -0.13 -6.26
CA TYR A 188 -8.02 -0.27 -6.18
C TYR A 188 -7.38 -0.76 -7.49
N SER A 189 -8.05 -1.64 -8.23
CA SER A 189 -7.60 -2.11 -9.55
C SER A 189 -7.57 -1.00 -10.59
N ARG A 190 -8.53 -0.05 -10.55
CA ARG A 190 -8.49 1.16 -11.37
C ARG A 190 -7.26 2.00 -11.07
N TYR A 191 -6.98 2.26 -9.79
CA TYR A 191 -5.76 2.95 -9.36
C TYR A 191 -4.49 2.22 -9.84
N MET A 192 -4.39 0.91 -9.63
CA MET A 192 -3.24 0.12 -10.09
C MET A 192 -3.09 0.14 -11.62
N SER A 193 -4.19 0.14 -12.37
CA SER A 193 -4.16 0.23 -13.83
C SER A 193 -3.53 1.54 -14.31
N ALA A 194 -3.82 2.67 -13.63
CA ALA A 194 -3.16 3.94 -13.92
C ALA A 194 -1.66 3.91 -13.55
N ILE A 195 -1.30 3.40 -12.37
CA ILE A 195 0.09 3.28 -11.93
C ILE A 195 0.91 2.41 -12.90
N LEU A 196 0.36 1.28 -13.35
CA LEU A 196 1.01 0.38 -14.31
C LEU A 196 1.26 1.08 -15.66
N ALA A 197 0.26 1.81 -16.17
CA ALA A 197 0.41 2.57 -17.40
C ALA A 197 1.52 3.62 -17.30
N TRP A 198 1.55 4.39 -16.21
CA TRP A 198 2.56 5.42 -16.00
C TRP A 198 3.95 4.84 -15.74
N ALA A 199 4.05 3.72 -15.02
CA ALA A 199 5.29 2.97 -14.81
C ALA A 199 5.90 2.55 -16.15
N ASN A 200 5.08 1.98 -17.03
CA ASN A 200 5.52 1.57 -18.36
C ASN A 200 6.00 2.76 -19.21
N GLN A 201 5.27 3.89 -19.20
CA GLN A 201 5.64 5.09 -19.96
C GLN A 201 6.94 5.75 -19.47
N ARG A 202 7.26 5.63 -18.18
CA ARG A 202 8.45 6.20 -17.56
C ARG A 202 9.63 5.23 -17.49
N HIS A 203 9.42 3.95 -17.81
CA HIS A 203 10.37 2.86 -17.54
C HIS A 203 10.78 2.78 -16.06
N TRP A 204 9.83 3.04 -15.17
CA TRP A 204 10.00 2.95 -13.71
C TRP A 204 9.19 1.76 -13.18
N SER A 205 9.52 1.29 -11.99
CA SER A 205 8.66 0.38 -11.24
C SER A 205 7.39 1.07 -10.75
N THR A 206 6.34 0.29 -10.47
CA THR A 206 5.09 0.82 -9.89
C THR A 206 5.35 1.56 -8.58
N ALA A 207 6.22 1.02 -7.72
CA ALA A 207 6.60 1.63 -6.44
C ALA A 207 7.33 2.97 -6.62
N GLU A 208 8.19 3.09 -7.63
CA GLU A 208 8.86 4.35 -7.95
C GLU A 208 7.89 5.43 -8.42
N VAL A 209 6.93 5.07 -9.28
CA VAL A 209 5.85 5.97 -9.71
C VAL A 209 5.02 6.43 -8.52
N GLU A 210 4.55 5.49 -7.70
CA GLU A 210 3.71 5.82 -6.54
C GLU A 210 4.45 6.74 -5.57
N ARG A 211 5.69 6.44 -5.19
CA ARG A 211 6.46 7.29 -4.27
C ARG A 211 6.67 8.69 -4.83
N THR A 212 6.96 8.80 -6.13
CA THR A 212 7.23 10.08 -6.78
C THR A 212 5.96 10.94 -6.84
N ILE A 213 4.84 10.36 -7.26
CA ILE A 213 3.54 11.04 -7.26
C ILE A 213 3.14 11.41 -5.83
N SER A 214 3.28 10.50 -4.88
CA SER A 214 2.94 10.74 -3.48
C SER A 214 3.72 11.92 -2.91
N LEU A 215 5.01 12.06 -3.25
CA LEU A 215 5.81 13.22 -2.83
C LEU A 215 5.36 14.51 -3.52
N GLU A 216 5.13 14.49 -4.83
CA GLU A 216 4.73 15.70 -5.57
C GLU A 216 3.36 16.23 -5.16
N PHE A 217 2.46 15.33 -4.74
CA PHE A 217 1.11 15.64 -4.30
C PHE A 217 0.95 15.61 -2.78
N GLN A 218 2.04 15.59 -1.99
CA GLN A 218 1.94 15.72 -0.54
C GLN A 218 1.39 17.11 -0.17
N PRO A 219 0.42 17.22 0.76
CA PRO A 219 -0.05 18.52 1.22
C PRO A 219 1.06 19.24 1.99
N ASP A 220 1.09 20.57 1.89
CA ASP A 220 2.01 21.44 2.65
C ASP A 220 1.62 21.44 4.15
N TRP A 221 1.73 20.31 4.84
CA TRP A 221 1.51 20.24 6.29
C TRP A 221 2.58 21.00 7.08
N ASN A 222 3.70 21.38 6.43
CA ASN A 222 4.86 22.03 7.03
C ASN A 222 4.93 23.56 6.85
N ARG A 223 3.88 24.23 6.34
CA ARG A 223 3.84 25.71 6.35
C ARG A 223 3.35 26.32 7.67
N PHE A 224 2.91 25.51 8.64
CA PHE A 224 2.33 26.00 9.91
C PHE A 224 2.98 25.44 11.18
N CYS A 225 4.09 24.72 11.06
CA CYS A 225 4.86 24.23 12.21
C CYS A 225 6.35 24.52 11.98
N SER A 226 6.70 25.81 12.01
CA SER A 226 8.06 26.31 12.18
C SER A 226 8.09 27.22 13.39
#